data_AF-A0AA43RNY2-F1
#
_entry.id   AF-A0AA43RNY2-F1
#
_cell.length_a   1.000
_cell.length_b   1.000
_cell.length_c   1.000
_cell.angle_alpha   90.00
_cell.angle_beta   90.00
_cell.angle_gamma   90.00
#
_symmetry.space_group_name_H-M   'P 1'
#
loop_
_entity.id
_entity.type
_entity.pdbx_description
1 polymer ?
#
loop_
_entity_poly.entity_id
_entity_poly.type
_entity_poly.pdbx_seq_one_letter_code
_entity_poly.pdbx_strand_id
1 'polypeptide(L)'
;MADTTVRVAEEQKDEINEIAKKIGDGASQKEAISYLLQLEKVKREQDNGRSIPRLDDINQFASRIIGIYTEMYLTMRDQEEVSQEAITNRRLEVEELKARLFETKEELEKVQDEANRKINEIILSADKRIADAEEEFRRVNEQKDLEVSRIKGEAALSRETAEKELHQMELLVKESRESKDQSAKLVVLAQEMAENANIKAAANEELALKAKQYQEEMQEMKRELQQIKDEAEKKEQNFIREIEKLQLNAEIDKERAVLETQRKMMDKETELRDKVSDLREQISELRSGK
;
A
#
# COMPACT_ATOMS: atom_id res chain seq x y z
N MET A 1 -101.89 -129.35 -39.87
CA MET A 1 -101.90 -128.08 -40.63
C MET A 1 -102.90 -128.26 -41.74
N ALA A 2 -103.91 -127.38 -41.84
CA ALA A 2 -104.85 -127.42 -42.94
C ALA A 2 -104.08 -127.20 -44.25
N ASP A 3 -104.28 -128.07 -45.23
CA ASP A 3 -103.65 -127.94 -46.55
C ASP A 3 -104.21 -126.67 -47.20
N THR A 4 -103.44 -125.58 -47.12
CA THR A 4 -103.89 -124.25 -47.52
C THR A 4 -103.46 -124.06 -48.96
N THR A 5 -104.41 -124.18 -49.89
CA THR A 5 -104.13 -123.97 -51.32
C THR A 5 -104.11 -122.47 -51.62
N VAL A 6 -102.92 -121.94 -51.93
CA VAL A 6 -102.76 -120.54 -52.37
C VAL A 6 -102.81 -120.51 -53.90
N ARG A 7 -103.76 -119.76 -54.46
CA ARG A 7 -103.82 -119.50 -55.91
C ARG A 7 -102.88 -118.34 -56.23
N VAL A 8 -101.88 -118.59 -57.06
CA VAL A 8 -100.91 -117.59 -57.54
C VAL A 8 -101.22 -117.30 -59.00
N ALA A 9 -101.37 -116.02 -59.36
CA ALA A 9 -101.53 -115.59 -60.75
C ALA A 9 -100.23 -115.87 -61.54
N GLU A 10 -100.32 -116.08 -62.86
CA GLU A 10 -99.11 -116.38 -63.67
C GLU A 10 -98.04 -115.29 -63.55
N GLU A 11 -98.44 -114.02 -63.50
CA GLU A 11 -97.55 -112.87 -63.35
C GLU A 11 -96.75 -112.90 -62.03
N GLN A 12 -97.30 -113.51 -60.98
CA GLN A 12 -96.66 -113.56 -59.65
C GLN A 12 -95.79 -114.81 -59.46
N LYS A 13 -95.87 -115.80 -60.36
CA LYS A 13 -95.05 -117.01 -60.26
C LYS A 13 -93.57 -116.71 -60.49
N ASP A 14 -93.26 -115.80 -61.40
CA ASP A 14 -91.89 -115.41 -61.72
C ASP A 14 -91.24 -114.69 -60.52
N GLU A 15 -91.98 -113.81 -59.85
CA GLU A 15 -91.53 -113.15 -58.61
C GLU A 15 -91.30 -114.15 -57.48
N ILE A 16 -92.21 -115.11 -57.28
CA ILE A 16 -92.04 -116.16 -56.26
C ILE A 16 -90.83 -117.04 -56.56
N ASN A 17 -90.58 -117.35 -57.84
CA ASN A 17 -89.39 -118.10 -58.26
C ASN A 17 -88.10 -117.33 -58.02
N GLU A 18 -88.08 -116.01 -58.26
CA GLU A 18 -86.93 -115.18 -57.90
C GLU A 18 -86.69 -115.16 -56.38
N ILE A 19 -87.76 -115.05 -55.60
CA ILE A 19 -87.67 -115.08 -54.14
C ILE A 19 -87.16 -116.45 -53.66
N ALA A 20 -87.62 -117.54 -54.25
CA ALA A 20 -87.11 -118.88 -53.97
C ALA A 20 -85.60 -118.98 -54.22
N LYS A 21 -85.12 -118.49 -55.38
CA LYS A 21 -83.67 -118.43 -55.68
C LYS A 21 -82.89 -117.61 -54.65
N LYS A 22 -83.45 -116.49 -54.18
CA LYS A 22 -82.82 -115.62 -53.17
C LYS A 22 -82.75 -116.27 -51.78
N ILE A 23 -83.68 -117.17 -51.45
CA ILE A 23 -83.68 -117.91 -50.17
C ILE A 23 -82.62 -119.03 -50.20
N GLY A 24 -82.35 -119.62 -51.36
CA GLY A 24 -81.23 -120.55 -51.59
C GLY A 24 -81.40 -121.39 -52.85
N ASP A 25 -80.30 -121.79 -53.47
CA ASP A 25 -80.32 -122.65 -54.67
C ASP A 25 -80.95 -124.01 -54.36
N GLY A 26 -82.18 -124.23 -54.84
CA GLY A 26 -82.97 -125.45 -54.61
C GLY A 26 -84.22 -125.28 -53.75
N ALA A 27 -84.50 -124.06 -53.26
CA ALA A 27 -85.74 -123.79 -52.54
C ALA A 27 -86.97 -123.90 -53.46
N SER A 28 -88.01 -124.57 -52.97
CA SER A 28 -89.28 -124.72 -53.68
C SER A 28 -90.15 -123.47 -53.54
N GLN A 29 -91.10 -123.27 -54.46
CA GLN A 29 -92.10 -122.19 -54.36
C GLN A 29 -92.88 -122.24 -53.03
N LYS A 30 -93.08 -123.43 -52.47
CA LYS A 30 -93.72 -123.63 -51.16
C LYS A 30 -92.90 -123.01 -50.02
N GLU A 31 -91.58 -123.16 -50.06
CA GLU A 31 -90.68 -122.57 -49.06
C GLU A 31 -90.62 -121.05 -49.21
N ALA A 32 -90.61 -120.53 -50.43
CA ALA A 32 -90.69 -119.09 -50.68
C ALA A 32 -91.99 -118.48 -50.13
N ILE A 33 -93.15 -119.10 -50.39
CA ILE A 33 -94.43 -118.65 -49.83
C ILE A 33 -94.44 -118.79 -48.30
N SER A 34 -93.88 -119.87 -47.74
CA SER A 34 -93.83 -120.05 -46.29
C SER A 34 -92.95 -119.00 -45.61
N TYR A 35 -91.83 -118.63 -46.25
CA TYR A 35 -90.96 -117.55 -45.82
C TYR A 35 -91.67 -116.18 -45.89
N LEU A 36 -92.38 -115.90 -46.97
CA LEU A 36 -93.16 -114.67 -47.11
C LEU A 36 -94.28 -114.56 -46.06
N LEU A 37 -94.97 -115.67 -45.77
CA LEU A 37 -95.98 -115.71 -44.70
C LEU A 37 -95.37 -115.54 -43.30
N GLN A 38 -94.17 -116.07 -43.06
CA GLN A 38 -93.44 -115.81 -41.81
C GLN A 38 -93.04 -114.35 -41.69
N LEU A 39 -92.52 -113.75 -42.77
CA LEU A 39 -92.21 -112.32 -42.82
C LEU A 39 -93.46 -111.46 -42.58
N GLU A 40 -94.59 -111.81 -43.22
CA GLU A 40 -95.86 -111.12 -43.00
C GLU A 40 -96.31 -111.28 -41.54
N LYS A 41 -96.13 -112.46 -40.94
CA LYS A 41 -96.45 -112.69 -39.52
C LYS A 41 -95.56 -111.85 -38.60
N VAL A 42 -94.25 -111.80 -38.83
CA VAL A 42 -93.32 -110.94 -38.07
C VAL A 42 -93.68 -109.47 -38.24
N LYS A 43 -94.01 -109.04 -39.47
CA LYS A 43 -94.42 -107.67 -39.78
C LYS A 43 -95.75 -107.33 -39.10
N ARG A 44 -96.75 -108.21 -39.16
CA ARG A 44 -98.00 -108.07 -38.40
C ARG A 44 -97.76 -108.04 -36.89
N GLU A 45 -96.83 -108.85 -36.36
CA GLU A 45 -96.48 -108.84 -34.94
C GLU A 45 -95.77 -107.52 -34.52
N GLN A 46 -94.97 -106.92 -35.41
CA GLN A 46 -94.38 -105.59 -35.23
C GLN A 46 -95.44 -104.48 -35.33
N ASP A 47 -96.31 -104.53 -36.34
CA ASP A 47 -97.41 -103.56 -36.55
C ASP A 47 -98.46 -103.64 -35.41
N ASN A 48 -98.61 -104.81 -34.78
CA ASN A 48 -99.47 -105.02 -33.61
C ASN A 48 -98.83 -104.59 -32.28
N GLY A 49 -97.67 -103.93 -32.29
CA GLY A 49 -97.14 -103.19 -31.14
C GLY A 49 -96.51 -104.02 -30.02
N ARG A 50 -95.95 -105.20 -30.30
CA ARG A 50 -95.13 -105.91 -29.28
C ARG A 50 -93.78 -105.21 -29.08
N SER A 51 -93.41 -105.04 -27.81
CA SER A 51 -92.15 -104.46 -27.33
C SER A 51 -90.92 -105.12 -27.98
N ILE A 52 -90.04 -104.30 -28.56
CA ILE A 52 -88.70 -104.73 -29.00
C ILE A 52 -87.83 -104.91 -27.75
N PRO A 53 -87.27 -106.11 -27.48
CA PRO A 53 -86.48 -106.36 -26.28
C PRO A 53 -85.31 -105.37 -26.15
N ARG A 54 -85.16 -104.73 -24.99
CA ARG A 54 -84.07 -103.80 -24.61
C ARG A 54 -84.02 -102.47 -25.38
N LEU A 55 -84.99 -102.17 -26.23
CA LEU A 55 -85.06 -100.88 -26.93
C LEU A 55 -85.17 -99.71 -25.92
N ASP A 56 -85.91 -99.90 -24.84
CA ASP A 56 -86.05 -98.89 -23.78
C ASP A 56 -84.71 -98.63 -23.07
N ASP A 57 -83.92 -99.68 -22.79
CA ASP A 57 -82.58 -99.55 -22.21
C ASP A 57 -81.64 -98.77 -23.15
N ILE A 58 -81.67 -99.09 -24.45
CA ILE A 58 -80.87 -98.41 -25.47
C ILE A 58 -81.27 -96.94 -25.59
N ASN A 59 -82.57 -96.64 -25.60
CA ASN A 59 -83.08 -95.28 -25.62
C ASN A 59 -82.70 -94.50 -24.36
N GLN A 60 -82.68 -95.16 -23.19
CA GLN A 60 -82.23 -94.56 -21.94
C GLN A 60 -80.73 -94.26 -21.97
N PHE A 61 -79.89 -95.19 -22.46
CA PHE A 61 -78.45 -94.94 -22.61
C PHE A 61 -78.16 -93.84 -23.65
N ALA A 62 -78.84 -93.85 -24.79
CA ALA A 62 -78.72 -92.80 -25.79
C ALA A 62 -79.11 -91.44 -25.23
N SER A 63 -80.24 -91.35 -24.51
CA SER A 63 -80.69 -90.11 -23.86
C SER A 63 -79.69 -89.61 -22.82
N ARG A 64 -79.09 -90.52 -22.02
CA ARG A 64 -78.07 -90.17 -21.04
C ARG A 64 -76.79 -89.66 -21.69
N ILE A 65 -76.34 -90.30 -22.77
CA ILE A 65 -75.17 -89.86 -23.54
C ILE A 65 -75.43 -88.47 -24.12
N ILE A 66 -76.60 -88.27 -24.75
CA ILE A 66 -77.01 -86.96 -25.28
C ILE A 66 -77.03 -85.91 -24.16
N GLY A 67 -77.56 -86.25 -22.98
CA GLY A 67 -77.56 -85.36 -21.81
C GLY A 67 -76.15 -84.92 -21.41
N ILE A 68 -75.21 -85.86 -21.25
CA ILE A 68 -73.81 -85.56 -20.89
C ILE A 68 -73.16 -84.64 -21.94
N TYR A 69 -73.31 -84.96 -23.23
CA TYR A 69 -72.75 -84.12 -24.30
C TYR A 69 -73.39 -82.74 -24.37
N THR A 70 -74.71 -82.64 -24.11
CA THR A 70 -75.43 -81.36 -24.10
C THR A 70 -74.96 -80.49 -22.94
N GLU A 71 -74.84 -81.04 -21.72
CA GLU A 71 -74.32 -80.32 -20.56
C GLU A 71 -72.87 -79.86 -20.78
N MET A 72 -72.02 -80.73 -21.34
CA MET A 72 -70.63 -80.38 -21.66
C MET A 72 -70.55 -79.25 -22.69
N TYR A 73 -71.36 -79.32 -23.76
CA TYR A 73 -71.39 -78.30 -24.79
C TYR A 73 -71.89 -76.95 -24.25
N LEU A 74 -72.97 -76.97 -23.45
CA LEU A 74 -73.49 -75.75 -22.80
C LEU A 74 -72.44 -75.14 -21.86
N THR A 75 -71.79 -75.95 -21.02
CA THR A 75 -70.73 -75.47 -20.12
C THR A 75 -69.55 -74.87 -20.88
N MET A 76 -69.11 -75.51 -21.97
CA MET A 76 -68.04 -74.99 -22.81
C MET A 76 -68.42 -73.67 -23.48
N ARG A 77 -69.65 -73.57 -23.98
CA ARG A 77 -70.17 -72.34 -24.57
C ARG A 77 -70.25 -71.22 -23.54
N ASP A 78 -70.77 -71.48 -22.34
CA ASP A 78 -70.85 -70.50 -21.26
C ASP A 78 -69.45 -70.01 -20.86
N GLN A 79 -68.46 -70.91 -20.77
CA GLN A 79 -67.06 -70.54 -20.52
C GLN A 79 -66.46 -69.72 -21.66
N GLU A 80 -66.80 -70.02 -22.91
CA GLU A 80 -66.36 -69.26 -24.07
C GLU A 80 -66.96 -67.84 -24.03
N GLU A 81 -68.25 -67.70 -23.74
CA GLU A 81 -68.93 -66.41 -23.62
C GLU A 81 -68.30 -65.54 -22.51
N VAL A 82 -68.07 -66.11 -21.32
CA VAL A 82 -67.39 -65.41 -20.20
C VAL A 82 -65.95 -65.03 -20.57
N SER A 83 -65.22 -65.91 -21.25
CA SER A 83 -63.84 -65.66 -21.66
C SER A 83 -63.77 -64.58 -22.74
N GLN A 84 -64.70 -64.58 -23.69
CA GLN A 84 -64.81 -63.55 -24.72
C GLN A 84 -65.12 -62.20 -24.09
N GLU A 85 -66.06 -62.13 -23.14
CA GLU A 85 -66.37 -60.90 -22.41
C GLU A 85 -65.14 -60.37 -21.66
N ALA A 86 -64.41 -61.23 -20.94
CA ALA A 86 -63.19 -60.85 -20.25
C ALA A 86 -62.09 -60.34 -21.21
N ILE A 87 -61.96 -60.95 -22.39
CA ILE A 87 -61.03 -60.48 -23.43
C ILE A 87 -61.47 -59.11 -23.96
N THR A 88 -62.76 -58.90 -24.19
CA THR A 88 -63.26 -57.59 -24.67
C THR A 88 -63.04 -56.49 -23.65
N ASN A 89 -63.32 -56.73 -22.37
CA ASN A 89 -63.08 -55.76 -21.29
C ASN A 89 -61.59 -55.42 -21.18
N ARG A 90 -60.70 -56.42 -21.20
CA ARG A 90 -59.24 -56.18 -21.20
C ARG A 90 -58.77 -55.40 -22.43
N ARG A 91 -59.37 -55.62 -23.60
CA ARG A 91 -59.06 -54.84 -24.81
C ARG A 91 -59.46 -53.37 -24.65
N LEU A 92 -60.63 -53.10 -24.07
CA LEU A 92 -61.08 -51.74 -23.78
C LEU A 92 -60.14 -51.06 -22.77
N GLU A 93 -59.79 -51.74 -21.68
CA GLU A 93 -58.82 -51.22 -20.69
C GLU A 93 -57.46 -50.89 -21.33
N VAL A 94 -56.96 -51.73 -22.23
CA VAL A 94 -55.70 -51.47 -22.95
C VAL A 94 -55.80 -50.23 -23.83
N GLU A 95 -56.91 -50.03 -24.54
CA GLU A 95 -57.10 -48.83 -25.37
C GLU A 95 -57.23 -47.57 -24.50
N GLU A 96 -57.92 -47.63 -23.37
CA GLU A 96 -57.97 -46.51 -22.41
C GLU A 96 -56.59 -46.18 -21.84
N LEU A 97 -55.79 -47.19 -21.49
CA LEU A 97 -54.43 -46.99 -21.00
C LEU A 97 -53.51 -46.41 -22.09
N LYS A 98 -53.68 -46.82 -23.35
CA LYS A 98 -52.95 -46.21 -24.48
C LYS A 98 -53.31 -44.74 -24.65
N ALA A 99 -54.59 -44.38 -24.56
CA ALA A 99 -55.04 -43.00 -24.66
C ALA A 99 -54.43 -42.15 -23.53
N ARG A 100 -54.50 -42.62 -22.27
CA ARG A 100 -53.86 -41.93 -21.14
C ARG A 100 -52.34 -41.83 -21.27
N LEU A 101 -51.68 -42.87 -21.80
CA LEU A 101 -50.24 -42.83 -22.05
C LEU A 101 -49.88 -41.79 -23.11
N PHE A 102 -50.73 -41.60 -24.11
CA PHE A 102 -50.53 -40.57 -25.13
C PHE A 102 -50.71 -39.17 -24.54
N GLU A 103 -51.79 -38.93 -23.80
CA GLU A 103 -52.05 -37.65 -23.11
C GLU A 103 -50.91 -37.26 -22.17
N THR A 104 -50.47 -38.20 -21.32
CA THR A 104 -49.36 -37.95 -20.38
C THR A 104 -48.02 -37.71 -21.09
N LYS A 105 -47.78 -38.32 -22.25
CA LYS A 105 -46.61 -38.02 -23.07
C LYS A 105 -46.66 -36.61 -23.66
N GLU A 106 -47.82 -36.19 -24.16
CA GLU A 106 -48.01 -34.85 -24.69
C GLU A 106 -47.85 -33.77 -23.60
N GLU A 107 -48.37 -34.02 -22.41
CA GLU A 107 -48.15 -33.16 -21.24
C GLU A 107 -46.67 -33.08 -20.85
N LEU A 108 -45.97 -34.21 -20.83
CA LEU A 108 -44.54 -34.26 -20.53
C LEU A 108 -43.71 -33.47 -21.55
N GLU A 109 -44.03 -33.57 -22.84
CA GLU A 109 -43.37 -32.81 -23.90
C GLU A 109 -43.58 -31.30 -23.72
N LYS A 110 -44.81 -30.87 -23.40
CA LYS A 110 -45.10 -29.45 -23.09
C LYS A 110 -44.31 -28.95 -21.89
N VAL A 111 -44.25 -29.73 -20.80
CA VAL A 111 -43.48 -29.37 -19.61
C VAL A 111 -41.98 -29.32 -19.92
N GLN A 112 -41.48 -30.24 -20.73
CA GLN A 112 -40.08 -30.25 -21.15
C GLN A 112 -39.74 -29.02 -22.01
N ASP A 113 -40.60 -28.64 -22.94
CA ASP A 113 -40.44 -27.44 -23.75
C ASP A 113 -40.47 -26.16 -22.91
N GLU A 114 -41.40 -26.05 -21.95
CA GLU A 114 -41.45 -24.93 -21.01
C GLU A 114 -40.20 -24.85 -20.13
N ALA A 115 -39.72 -26.00 -19.64
CA ALA A 115 -38.48 -26.07 -18.87
C ALA A 115 -37.28 -25.61 -19.70
N ASN A 116 -37.17 -26.07 -20.96
CA ASN A 116 -36.11 -25.67 -21.88
C ASN A 116 -36.17 -24.15 -22.18
N ARG A 117 -37.37 -23.59 -22.37
CA ARG A 117 -37.55 -22.14 -22.54
C ARG A 117 -37.04 -21.36 -21.33
N LYS A 118 -37.45 -21.75 -20.12
CA LYS A 118 -36.99 -21.12 -18.87
C LYS A 118 -35.48 -21.23 -18.68
N ILE A 119 -34.89 -22.39 -18.99
CA ILE A 119 -33.44 -22.58 -18.94
C ILE A 119 -32.74 -21.62 -19.91
N ASN A 120 -33.21 -21.50 -21.14
CA ASN A 120 -32.64 -20.58 -22.12
C ASN A 120 -32.77 -19.11 -21.69
N GLU A 121 -33.91 -18.70 -21.13
CA GLU A 121 -34.09 -17.35 -20.57
C GLU A 121 -33.10 -17.07 -19.42
N ILE A 122 -32.91 -18.04 -18.52
CA ILE A 122 -31.94 -17.93 -17.43
C ILE A 122 -30.52 -17.79 -17.98
N ILE A 123 -30.12 -18.63 -18.94
CA ILE A 123 -28.80 -18.58 -19.58
C ILE A 123 -28.58 -17.20 -20.22
N LEU A 124 -29.51 -16.72 -21.04
CA LEU A 124 -29.40 -15.40 -21.68
C LEU A 124 -29.29 -14.25 -20.66
N SER A 125 -30.05 -14.32 -19.56
CA SER A 125 -29.97 -13.32 -18.49
C SER A 125 -28.64 -13.38 -17.73
N ALA A 126 -28.10 -14.59 -17.53
CA ALA A 126 -26.82 -14.80 -16.87
C ALA A 126 -25.66 -14.29 -17.74
N ASP A 127 -25.68 -14.61 -19.05
CA ASP A 127 -24.68 -14.14 -20.01
C ASP A 127 -24.66 -12.60 -20.07
N LYS A 128 -25.83 -11.96 -20.07
CA LYS A 128 -25.91 -10.49 -20.01
C LYS A 128 -25.29 -9.93 -18.73
N ARG A 129 -25.60 -10.51 -17.57
CA ARG A 129 -25.03 -10.08 -16.28
C ARG A 129 -23.52 -10.29 -16.21
N ILE A 130 -23.01 -11.36 -16.81
CA ILE A 130 -21.57 -11.63 -16.92
C ILE A 130 -20.92 -10.56 -17.80
N ALA A 131 -21.49 -10.26 -18.97
CA ALA A 131 -20.97 -9.24 -19.87
C ALA A 131 -20.94 -7.84 -19.21
N ASP A 132 -22.02 -7.45 -18.51
CA ASP A 132 -22.10 -6.18 -17.78
C ASP A 132 -21.02 -6.11 -16.67
N ALA A 133 -20.82 -7.21 -15.92
CA ALA A 133 -19.81 -7.29 -14.87
C ALA A 133 -18.38 -7.24 -15.42
N GLU A 134 -18.11 -7.88 -16.57
CA GLU A 134 -16.81 -7.81 -17.24
C GLU A 134 -16.50 -6.39 -17.76
N GLU A 135 -17.51 -5.66 -18.24
CA GLU A 135 -17.35 -4.27 -18.65
C GLU A 135 -17.07 -3.36 -17.45
N GLU A 136 -17.82 -3.52 -16.36
CA GLU A 136 -17.58 -2.77 -15.11
C GLU A 136 -16.19 -3.06 -14.55
N PHE A 137 -15.78 -4.33 -14.51
CA PHE A 137 -14.45 -4.73 -14.06
C PHE A 137 -13.35 -4.10 -14.91
N ARG A 138 -13.49 -4.10 -16.25
CA ARG A 138 -12.56 -3.40 -17.15
C ARG A 138 -12.44 -1.93 -16.83
N ARG A 139 -13.57 -1.21 -16.69
CA ARG A 139 -13.58 0.23 -16.37
C ARG A 139 -12.89 0.52 -15.04
N VAL A 140 -13.19 -0.25 -14.00
CA VAL A 140 -12.55 -0.09 -12.69
C VAL A 140 -11.05 -0.35 -12.77
N ASN A 141 -10.63 -1.36 -13.54
CA ASN A 141 -9.22 -1.67 -13.69
C ASN A 141 -8.46 -0.56 -14.43
N GLU A 142 -9.03 -0.02 -15.52
CA GLU A 142 -8.48 1.13 -16.23
C GLU A 142 -8.38 2.38 -15.33
N GLN A 143 -9.41 2.65 -14.52
CA GLN A 143 -9.37 3.75 -13.55
C GLN A 143 -8.27 3.56 -12.50
N LYS A 144 -8.10 2.34 -11.98
CA LYS A 144 -7.04 2.03 -11.02
C LYS A 144 -5.66 2.16 -11.64
N ASP A 145 -5.47 1.73 -12.89
CA ASP A 145 -4.19 1.86 -13.60
C ASP A 145 -3.83 3.35 -13.81
N LEU A 146 -4.82 4.18 -14.14
CA LEU A 146 -4.65 5.63 -14.22
C LEU A 146 -4.31 6.25 -12.86
N GLU A 147 -5.00 5.84 -11.79
CA GLU A 147 -4.74 6.32 -10.43
C GLU A 147 -3.35 5.92 -9.94
N VAL A 148 -2.95 4.66 -10.15
CA VAL A 148 -1.60 4.17 -9.83
C VAL A 148 -0.55 4.96 -10.60
N SER A 149 -0.79 5.25 -11.89
CA SER A 149 0.12 6.06 -12.71
C SER A 149 0.22 7.48 -12.18
N ARG A 150 -0.91 8.10 -11.78
CA ARG A 150 -0.95 9.42 -11.16
C ARG A 150 -0.16 9.45 -9.86
N ILE A 151 -0.42 8.51 -8.94
CA ILE A 151 0.27 8.43 -7.64
C ILE A 151 1.78 8.22 -7.84
N LYS A 152 2.19 7.36 -8.78
CA LYS A 152 3.61 7.17 -9.11
C LYS A 152 4.24 8.47 -9.64
N GLY A 153 3.53 9.22 -10.49
CA GLY A 153 3.97 10.53 -10.97
C GLY A 153 4.11 11.56 -9.85
N GLU A 154 3.11 11.67 -8.98
CA GLU A 154 3.14 12.57 -7.81
C GLU A 154 4.26 12.21 -6.84
N ALA A 155 4.48 10.91 -6.58
CA ALA A 155 5.57 10.44 -5.73
C ALA A 155 6.95 10.74 -6.35
N ALA A 156 7.10 10.60 -7.67
CA ALA A 156 8.34 10.94 -8.37
C ALA A 156 8.62 12.45 -8.30
N LEU A 157 7.61 13.28 -8.56
CA LEU A 157 7.73 14.74 -8.44
C LEU A 157 8.09 15.14 -7.00
N SER A 158 7.43 14.55 -6.01
CA SER A 158 7.69 14.82 -4.59
C SER A 158 9.13 14.46 -4.18
N ARG A 159 9.65 13.33 -4.69
CA ARG A 159 11.06 12.96 -4.48
C ARG A 159 12.01 13.94 -5.13
N GLU A 160 11.76 14.32 -6.38
CA GLU A 160 12.59 15.30 -7.08
C GLU A 160 12.61 16.66 -6.37
N THR A 161 11.46 17.11 -5.86
CA THR A 161 11.38 18.35 -5.07
C THR A 161 12.17 18.23 -3.76
N ALA A 162 12.04 17.11 -3.04
CA ALA A 162 12.77 16.89 -1.80
C ALA A 162 14.29 16.81 -2.03
N GLU A 163 14.74 16.18 -3.13
CA GLU A 163 16.15 16.14 -3.52
C GLU A 163 16.69 17.54 -3.83
N LYS A 164 15.93 18.36 -4.54
CA LYS A 164 16.30 19.76 -4.82
C LYS A 164 16.39 20.60 -3.54
N GLU A 165 15.41 20.48 -2.65
CA GLU A 165 15.40 21.19 -1.36
C GLU A 165 16.56 20.76 -0.46
N LEU A 166 16.85 19.46 -0.38
CA LEU A 166 18.02 18.94 0.34
C LEU A 166 19.31 19.52 -0.21
N HIS A 167 19.47 19.52 -1.54
CA HIS A 167 20.67 20.08 -2.16
C HIS A 167 20.82 21.59 -1.88
N GLN A 168 19.72 22.35 -1.92
CA GLN A 168 19.74 23.76 -1.54
C GLN A 168 20.12 23.96 -0.06
N MET A 169 19.58 23.14 0.85
CA MET A 169 19.96 23.16 2.26
C MET A 169 21.44 22.82 2.47
N GLU A 170 21.98 21.83 1.76
CA GLU A 170 23.40 21.48 1.83
C GLU A 170 24.30 22.66 1.43
N LEU A 171 23.93 23.39 0.36
CA LEU A 171 24.63 24.59 -0.07
C LEU A 171 24.57 25.70 1.00
N LEU A 172 23.39 25.98 1.56
CA LEU A 172 23.22 26.98 2.62
C LEU A 172 24.02 26.63 3.89
N VAL A 173 24.05 25.34 4.27
CA VAL A 173 24.85 24.87 5.41
C VAL A 173 26.34 25.07 5.14
N LYS A 174 26.81 24.80 3.91
CA LYS A 174 28.19 25.03 3.51
C LYS A 174 28.56 26.52 3.58
N GLU A 175 27.74 27.39 3.00
CA GLU A 175 27.93 28.85 3.06
C GLU A 175 27.91 29.36 4.51
N SER A 176 27.01 28.85 5.34
CA SER A 176 26.95 29.20 6.76
C SER A 176 28.21 28.79 7.52
N ARG A 177 28.78 27.61 7.22
CA ARG A 177 30.06 27.18 7.79
C ARG A 177 31.21 28.06 7.34
N GLU A 178 31.30 28.36 6.04
CA GLU A 178 32.33 29.25 5.49
C GLU A 178 32.23 30.66 6.10
N SER A 179 31.01 31.19 6.27
CA SER A 179 30.77 32.47 6.93
C SER A 179 31.17 32.46 8.41
N LYS A 180 30.85 31.39 9.15
CA LYS A 180 31.30 31.21 10.53
C LYS A 180 32.83 31.17 10.63
N ASP A 181 33.50 30.46 9.73
CA ASP A 181 34.96 30.37 9.71
C ASP A 181 35.60 31.74 9.39
N GLN A 182 35.03 32.49 8.45
CA GLN A 182 35.45 33.86 8.16
C GLN A 182 35.23 34.79 9.36
N SER A 183 34.07 34.69 10.02
CA SER A 183 33.78 35.46 11.23
C SER A 183 34.75 35.11 12.35
N ALA A 184 35.09 33.84 12.55
CA ALA A 184 36.05 33.41 13.55
C ALA A 184 37.45 34.01 13.27
N LYS A 185 37.90 34.01 12.01
CA LYS A 185 39.16 34.65 11.59
C LYS A 185 39.16 36.16 11.87
N LEU A 186 38.05 36.85 11.59
CA LEU A 186 37.94 38.29 11.88
C LEU A 186 37.97 38.58 13.38
N VAL A 187 37.36 37.74 14.21
CA VAL A 187 37.42 37.88 15.67
C VAL A 187 38.86 37.71 16.18
N VAL A 188 39.59 36.70 15.68
CA VAL A 188 41.01 36.51 16.03
C VAL A 188 41.84 37.71 15.61
N LEU A 189 41.68 38.21 14.37
CA LEU A 189 42.40 39.40 13.90
C LEU A 189 42.06 40.64 14.73
N ALA A 190 40.79 40.81 15.14
CA ALA A 190 40.39 41.91 16.00
C ALA A 190 41.00 41.80 17.40
N GLN A 191 41.11 40.58 17.96
CA GLN A 191 41.81 40.34 19.22
C GLN A 191 43.31 40.65 19.11
N GLU A 192 43.99 40.18 18.06
CA GLU A 192 45.41 40.50 17.81
C GLU A 192 45.64 42.01 17.64
N MET A 193 44.73 42.70 16.94
CA MET A 193 44.78 44.15 16.79
C MET A 193 44.54 44.88 18.11
N ALA A 194 43.61 44.40 18.94
CA ALA A 194 43.36 44.95 20.27
C ALA A 194 44.54 44.74 21.21
N GLU A 195 45.17 43.56 21.21
CA GLU A 195 46.39 43.28 21.97
C GLU A 195 47.54 44.16 21.50
N ASN A 196 47.78 44.27 20.19
CA ASN A 196 48.78 45.18 19.65
C ASN A 196 48.52 46.65 20.00
N ALA A 197 47.26 47.08 19.97
CA ALA A 197 46.87 48.41 20.40
C ALA A 197 47.15 48.63 21.90
N ASN A 198 46.86 47.65 22.75
CA ASN A 198 47.17 47.68 24.17
C ASN A 198 48.68 47.73 24.43
N ILE A 199 49.47 46.93 23.71
CA ILE A 199 50.95 46.96 23.79
C ILE A 199 51.47 48.34 23.41
N LYS A 200 50.97 48.92 22.30
CA LYS A 200 51.34 50.29 21.89
C LYS A 200 50.91 51.34 22.90
N ALA A 201 49.72 51.20 23.49
CA ALA A 201 49.25 52.11 24.53
C ALA A 201 50.16 52.04 25.76
N ALA A 202 50.51 50.85 26.24
CA ALA A 202 51.43 50.65 27.36
C ALA A 202 52.84 51.23 27.06
N ALA A 203 53.36 51.00 25.85
CA ALA A 203 54.64 51.59 25.44
C ALA A 203 54.59 53.13 25.39
N ASN A 204 53.48 53.70 24.93
CA ASN A 204 53.28 55.16 24.94
C ASN A 204 53.13 55.70 26.36
N GLU A 205 52.47 54.99 27.27
CA GLU A 205 52.42 55.36 28.69
C GLU A 205 53.81 55.35 29.32
N GLU A 206 54.64 54.34 29.02
CA GLU A 206 56.03 54.28 29.49
C GLU A 206 56.86 55.44 28.94
N LEU A 207 56.71 55.77 27.66
CA LEU A 207 57.35 56.95 27.05
C LEU A 207 56.87 58.25 27.67
N ALA A 208 55.57 58.37 27.98
CA ALA A 208 55.02 59.54 28.66
C ALA A 208 55.54 59.68 30.09
N LEU A 209 55.72 58.57 30.82
CA LEU A 209 56.34 58.55 32.15
C LEU A 209 57.80 58.97 32.09
N LYS A 210 58.59 58.44 31.13
CA LYS A 210 59.98 58.87 30.90
C LYS A 210 60.07 60.34 30.52
N ALA A 211 59.15 60.83 29.68
CA ALA A 211 59.10 62.24 29.31
C ALA A 211 58.79 63.15 30.53
N LYS A 212 57.91 62.71 31.44
CA LYS A 212 57.67 63.41 32.71
C LYS A 212 58.91 63.42 33.61
N GLN A 213 59.60 62.29 33.75
CA GLN A 213 60.86 62.21 34.51
C GLN A 213 61.91 63.18 33.95
N TYR A 214 62.11 63.21 32.62
CA TYR A 214 63.02 64.17 32.01
C TYR A 214 62.59 65.63 32.20
N GLN A 215 61.28 65.92 32.23
CA GLN A 215 60.79 67.25 32.57
C GLN A 215 61.10 67.64 34.02
N GLU A 216 60.93 66.71 34.96
CA GLU A 216 61.25 66.91 36.38
C GLU A 216 62.75 67.11 36.58
N GLU A 217 63.59 66.27 35.98
CA GLU A 217 65.06 66.42 35.99
C GLU A 217 65.50 67.76 35.36
N MET A 218 64.86 68.20 34.28
CA MET A 218 65.17 69.50 33.66
C MET A 218 64.74 70.67 34.56
N GLN A 219 63.64 70.55 35.31
CA GLN A 219 63.22 71.56 36.28
C GLN A 219 64.16 71.61 37.50
N GLU A 220 64.63 70.46 37.96
CA GLU A 220 65.60 70.36 39.05
C GLU A 220 66.95 70.97 38.64
N MET A 221 67.46 70.61 37.47
CA MET A 221 68.68 71.19 36.91
C MET A 221 68.56 72.70 36.67
N LYS A 222 67.37 73.20 36.27
CA LYS A 222 67.10 74.65 36.19
C LYS A 222 67.15 75.33 37.56
N ARG A 223 66.67 74.69 38.63
CA ARG A 223 66.76 75.24 39.99
C ARG A 223 68.20 75.28 40.47
N GLU A 224 68.99 74.23 40.20
CA GLU A 224 70.42 74.20 40.53
C GLU A 224 71.19 75.29 39.76
N LEU A 225 70.93 75.46 38.46
CA LEU A 225 71.51 76.54 37.66
C LEU A 225 71.15 77.92 38.22
N GLN A 226 69.92 78.12 38.67
CA GLN A 226 69.49 79.38 39.28
C GLN A 226 70.19 79.64 40.62
N GLN A 227 70.36 78.61 41.47
CA GLN A 227 71.11 78.73 42.72
C GLN A 227 72.59 79.07 42.47
N ILE A 228 73.23 78.44 41.50
CA ILE A 228 74.63 78.74 41.12
C ILE A 228 74.74 80.17 40.60
N LYS A 229 73.76 80.63 39.82
CA LYS A 229 73.73 82.00 39.30
C LYS A 229 73.58 83.03 40.42
N ASP A 230 72.68 82.79 41.38
CA ASP A 230 72.49 83.68 42.54
C ASP A 230 73.73 83.69 43.47
N GLU A 231 74.45 82.57 43.59
CA GLU A 231 75.74 82.51 44.30
C GLU A 231 76.87 83.25 43.57
N ALA A 232 76.89 83.19 42.23
CA ALA A 232 77.84 83.94 41.41
C ALA A 232 77.62 85.45 41.52
N GLU A 233 76.37 85.92 41.46
CA GLU A 233 76.03 87.34 41.64
C GLU A 233 76.39 87.86 43.04
N LYS A 234 76.21 87.05 44.09
CA LYS A 234 76.67 87.40 45.45
C LYS A 234 78.19 87.51 45.56
N LYS A 235 78.94 86.63 44.89
CA LYS A 235 80.41 86.70 44.87
C LYS A 235 80.89 87.92 44.08
N GLU A 236 80.25 88.24 42.96
CA GLU A 236 80.56 89.42 42.15
C GLU A 236 80.33 90.73 42.93
N GLN A 237 79.21 90.84 43.66
CA GLN A 237 78.94 92.00 44.53
C GLN A 237 79.95 92.16 45.68
N ASN A 238 80.46 91.05 46.22
CA ASN A 238 81.49 91.09 47.26
C ASN A 238 82.85 91.54 46.71
N PHE A 239 83.22 91.11 45.50
CA PHE A 239 84.45 91.56 44.85
C PHE A 239 84.42 93.05 44.50
N ILE A 240 83.28 93.57 44.02
CA ILE A 240 83.12 95.01 43.75
C ILE A 240 83.36 95.85 45.02
N ARG A 241 82.82 95.42 46.16
CA ARG A 241 83.02 96.09 47.46
C ARG A 241 84.46 96.03 47.96
N GLU A 242 85.20 94.96 47.69
CA GLU A 242 86.63 94.87 48.05
C GLU A 242 87.51 95.76 47.17
N ILE A 243 87.19 95.88 45.86
CA ILE A 243 87.92 96.76 44.93
C ILE A 243 87.73 98.23 45.31
N GLU A 244 86.51 98.67 45.64
CA GLU A 244 86.24 100.04 46.09
C GLU A 244 86.99 100.39 47.38
N LYS A 245 87.13 99.43 48.29
CA LYS A 245 87.87 99.61 49.56
C LYS A 245 89.38 99.73 49.34
N LEU A 246 89.93 99.00 48.38
CA LEU A 246 91.35 99.05 48.01
C LEU A 246 91.71 100.33 47.26
N GLN A 247 90.82 100.84 46.41
CA GLN A 247 91.02 102.12 45.72
C GLN A 247 91.03 103.31 46.70
N LEU A 248 90.13 103.32 47.69
CA LEU A 248 90.07 104.37 48.71
C LEU A 248 91.35 104.42 49.58
N ASN A 249 91.90 103.25 49.93
CA ASN A 249 93.15 103.19 50.72
C ASN A 249 94.37 103.65 49.90
N ALA A 250 94.42 103.37 48.59
CA ALA A 250 95.50 103.82 47.73
C ALA A 250 95.52 105.35 47.54
N GLU A 251 94.36 106.01 47.57
CA GLU A 251 94.26 107.47 47.51
C GLU A 251 94.75 108.14 48.81
N ILE A 252 94.42 107.57 49.97
CA ILE A 252 94.86 108.04 51.29
C ILE A 252 96.38 107.94 51.46
N ASP A 253 97.00 106.85 50.98
CA ASP A 253 98.45 106.67 51.06
C ASP A 253 99.23 107.62 50.13
N LYS A 254 98.63 107.99 49.00
CA LYS A 254 99.20 108.97 48.07
C LYS A 254 99.20 110.39 48.64
N GLU A 255 98.14 110.77 49.34
CA GLU A 255 98.05 112.06 50.04
C GLU A 255 98.99 112.15 51.25
N ARG A 256 99.20 111.05 51.98
CA ARG A 256 100.21 110.97 53.06
C ARG A 256 101.64 111.20 52.56
N ALA A 257 102.01 110.62 51.42
CA ALA A 257 103.36 110.78 50.85
C ALA A 257 103.66 112.23 50.41
N VAL A 258 102.64 112.97 49.95
CA VAL A 258 102.77 114.39 49.58
C VAL A 258 102.95 115.28 50.82
N LEU A 259 102.22 115.00 51.89
CA LEU A 259 102.36 115.74 53.16
C LEU A 259 103.73 115.49 53.83
N GLU A 260 104.27 114.27 53.72
CA GLU A 260 105.56 113.92 54.31
C GLU A 260 106.75 114.52 53.54
N THR A 261 106.62 114.71 52.22
CA THR A 261 107.59 115.43 51.40
C THR A 261 107.57 116.94 51.64
N GLN A 262 106.38 117.53 51.86
CA GLN A 262 106.27 118.95 52.27
C GLN A 262 106.90 119.20 53.65
N ARG A 263 106.77 118.26 54.60
CA ARG A 263 107.36 118.39 55.94
C ARG A 263 108.90 118.38 55.91
N LYS A 264 109.50 117.50 55.11
CA LYS A 264 110.97 117.45 54.91
C LYS A 264 111.53 118.69 54.21
N MET A 265 110.74 119.33 53.34
CA MET A 265 111.14 120.59 52.71
C MET A 265 111.12 121.75 53.71
N MET A 266 110.12 121.82 54.60
CA MET A 266 110.08 122.81 55.68
C MET A 266 111.24 122.66 56.66
N ASP A 267 111.55 121.44 57.11
CA ASP A 267 112.67 121.20 58.04
C ASP A 267 114.02 121.69 57.46
N LYS A 268 114.20 121.53 56.15
CA LYS A 268 115.40 121.97 55.43
C LYS A 268 115.47 123.49 55.23
N GLU A 269 114.32 124.16 55.17
CA GLU A 269 114.23 125.62 55.14
C GLU A 269 114.60 126.23 56.51
N THR A 270 114.20 125.59 57.61
CA THR A 270 114.58 126.00 58.98
C THR A 270 116.08 125.85 59.23
N GLU A 271 116.68 124.73 58.80
CA GLU A 271 118.13 124.50 58.90
C GLU A 271 118.97 125.52 58.12
N LEU A 272 118.48 125.97 56.96
CA LEU A 272 119.13 127.00 56.16
C LEU A 272 118.98 128.39 56.78
N ARG A 273 117.86 128.69 57.45
CA ARG A 273 117.68 129.94 58.22
C ARG A 273 118.63 130.00 59.41
N ASP A 274 118.79 128.90 60.15
CA ASP A 274 119.69 128.84 61.31
C ASP A 274 121.16 129.00 60.86
N LYS A 275 121.57 128.34 59.77
CA LYS A 275 122.92 128.54 59.19
C LYS A 275 123.17 129.96 58.67
N VAL A 276 122.15 130.65 58.18
CA VAL A 276 122.26 132.07 57.80
C VAL A 276 122.33 132.97 59.05
N SER A 277 121.67 132.59 60.14
CA SER A 277 121.74 133.31 61.42
C SER A 277 123.14 133.18 62.04
N ASP A 278 123.70 131.97 62.08
CA ASP A 278 125.06 131.71 62.60
C ASP A 278 126.14 132.45 61.78
N LEU A 279 125.99 132.52 60.45
CA LEU A 279 126.90 133.27 59.59
C LEU A 279 126.74 134.79 59.75
N ARG A 280 125.57 135.29 60.15
CA ARG A 280 125.38 136.72 60.50
C ARG A 280 126.00 137.06 61.85
N GLU A 281 125.94 136.14 62.81
CA GLU A 281 126.53 136.31 64.14
C GLU A 281 128.07 136.31 64.06
N GLN A 282 128.67 135.40 63.28
CA GLN A 282 130.12 135.38 63.02
C GLN A 282 130.62 136.63 62.25
N ILE A 283 129.81 137.20 61.35
CA ILE A 283 130.15 138.47 60.67
C ILE A 283 130.03 139.67 61.61
N SER A 284 129.12 139.63 62.58
CA SER A 284 128.95 140.70 63.57
C SER A 284 130.10 140.71 64.58
N GLU A 285 130.56 139.54 65.04
CA GLU A 285 131.73 139.42 65.92
C GLU A 285 133.04 139.83 65.23
N LEU A 286 133.17 139.59 63.91
CA LEU A 286 134.30 140.07 63.10
C LEU A 286 134.26 141.58 62.78
N ARG A 287 133.12 142.26 62.98
CA ARG A 287 132.96 143.72 62.76
C ARG A 287 132.93 144.57 64.03
N SER A 288 132.90 143.96 65.22
CA SER A 288 133.05 144.65 66.50
C SER A 288 134.46 144.48 67.10
N GLY A 289 135.50 144.57 66.26
CA GLY A 289 136.81 145.01 66.71
C GLY A 289 136.84 146.52 66.84
N LYS A 290 136.86 147.04 68.08
CA LYS A 290 137.52 148.27 68.57
C LYS A 290 137.21 148.55 70.03
#